data_AF-A0A328B382-F1
#
_entry.id   AF-A0A328B382-F1
#
_cell.length_a   1.000
_cell.length_b   1.000
_cell.length_c   1.000
_cell.angle_alpha   90.00
_cell.angle_beta   90.00
_cell.angle_gamma   90.00
#
_symmetry.space_group_name_H-M   'P 1'
#
loop_
_entity.id
_entity.type
_entity.pdbx_description
1 polymer ?
#
loop_
_entity_poly.entity_id
_entity_poly.type
_entity_poly.pdbx_seq_one_letter_code
_entity_poly.pdbx_strand_id
1 'polypeptide(L)'
;MRPWTLIAPLACATLTASCASPAPSSSAAPRIELPTEAARPCSLYVLPETPTRSALEIGYATRGAQLVACDAARNLAVQTHEAEHALEDRLASPARRRFFGLLPPANGAR
;
A
#
# COMPACT_ATOMS: atom_id res chain seq x y z
N MET A 1 -16.27 -30.07 52.54
CA MET A 1 -15.72 -29.23 51.47
C MET A 1 -16.69 -29.28 50.30
N ARG A 2 -17.34 -28.16 49.96
CA ARG A 2 -18.50 -28.13 49.03
C ARG A 2 -18.01 -28.01 47.58
N PRO A 3 -18.52 -28.82 46.64
CA PRO A 3 -18.06 -28.84 45.24
C PRO A 3 -18.34 -27.52 44.49
N TRP A 4 -19.17 -26.65 45.06
CA TRP A 4 -19.62 -25.41 44.43
C TRP A 4 -18.57 -24.30 44.40
N THR A 5 -17.54 -24.34 45.25
CA THR A 5 -16.48 -23.33 45.29
C THR A 5 -15.49 -23.43 44.12
N LEU A 6 -15.48 -24.55 43.38
CA LEU A 6 -14.61 -24.76 42.21
C LEU A 6 -15.31 -24.43 40.88
N ILE A 7 -16.64 -24.37 40.85
CA ILE A 7 -17.41 -24.17 39.60
C ILE A 7 -17.44 -22.69 39.21
N ALA A 8 -17.54 -21.78 40.18
CA ALA A 8 -17.57 -20.34 39.95
C ALA A 8 -16.32 -19.78 39.20
N PRO A 9 -15.07 -20.10 39.57
CA PRO A 9 -13.91 -19.58 38.84
C PRO A 9 -13.78 -20.16 37.43
N LEU A 10 -14.24 -21.40 37.22
CA LEU A 10 -14.13 -22.10 35.92
C LEU A 10 -15.07 -21.49 34.87
N ALA A 11 -16.28 -21.08 35.28
CA ALA A 11 -17.23 -20.38 34.41
C ALA A 11 -16.78 -18.94 34.05
N CYS A 12 -16.06 -18.26 34.95
CA CYS A 12 -15.50 -16.94 34.66
C CYS A 12 -14.34 -17.03 33.63
N ALA A 13 -13.55 -18.09 33.67
CA ALA A 13 -12.43 -18.29 32.74
C ALA A 13 -12.89 -18.62 31.31
N THR A 14 -14.03 -19.28 31.14
CA THR A 14 -14.56 -19.58 29.79
C THR A 14 -15.21 -18.37 29.11
N LEU A 15 -15.74 -17.41 29.87
CA LEU A 15 -16.35 -16.19 29.33
C LEU A 15 -15.34 -15.15 28.83
N THR A 16 -14.12 -15.11 29.38
CA THR A 16 -13.09 -14.12 28.99
C THR A 16 -12.14 -14.62 27.90
N ALA A 17 -12.11 -15.93 27.62
CA ALA A 17 -11.28 -16.50 26.56
C ALA A 17 -11.73 -16.10 25.14
N SER A 18 -13.01 -15.73 24.95
CA SER A 18 -13.54 -15.30 23.65
C SER A 18 -13.20 -13.86 23.25
N CYS A 19 -12.53 -13.09 24.10
CA CYS A 19 -12.11 -11.71 23.77
C CYS A 19 -10.75 -11.64 23.06
N ALA A 20 -10.01 -12.75 22.94
CA ALA A 20 -8.79 -12.82 22.16
C ALA A 20 -9.10 -13.21 20.71
N SER A 21 -9.93 -12.42 20.03
CA SER A 21 -9.95 -12.50 18.57
C SER A 21 -8.55 -12.10 18.08
N PRO A 22 -7.83 -12.95 17.33
CA PRO A 22 -6.58 -12.52 16.72
C PRO A 22 -6.87 -11.26 15.92
N ALA A 23 -6.03 -10.23 16.09
CA ALA A 23 -6.10 -9.06 15.21
C ALA A 23 -6.15 -9.59 13.77
N PRO A 24 -7.04 -9.05 12.91
CA PRO A 24 -7.09 -9.52 11.53
C PRO A 24 -5.67 -9.43 10.99
N SER A 25 -5.18 -10.55 10.46
CA SER A 25 -3.88 -10.66 9.82
C SER A 25 -3.70 -9.42 8.99
N SER A 26 -2.69 -8.61 9.31
CA SER A 26 -2.39 -7.38 8.58
C SER A 26 -2.22 -7.77 7.11
N SER A 27 -3.29 -7.62 6.32
CA SER A 27 -3.23 -7.80 4.88
C SER A 27 -2.14 -6.85 4.44
N ALA A 28 -1.04 -7.37 3.92
CA ALA A 28 0.01 -6.54 3.35
C ALA A 28 -0.66 -5.51 2.43
N ALA A 29 -0.19 -4.26 2.51
CA ALA A 29 -0.71 -3.19 1.67
C ALA A 29 -0.75 -3.65 0.20
N PRO A 30 -1.78 -3.29 -0.59
CA PRO A 30 -1.83 -3.64 -1.99
C PRO A 30 -0.57 -3.10 -2.69
N ARG A 31 0.12 -3.96 -3.44
CA ARG A 31 1.34 -3.62 -4.18
C ARG A 31 1.05 -3.74 -5.66
N ILE A 32 1.21 -2.66 -6.40
CA ILE A 32 1.17 -2.64 -7.86
C ILE A 32 2.61 -2.71 -8.35
N GLU A 33 2.86 -3.52 -9.39
CA GLU A 33 4.19 -3.60 -9.98
C GLU A 33 4.56 -2.27 -10.66
N LEU A 34 5.73 -1.75 -10.30
CA LEU A 34 6.28 -0.54 -10.91
C LEU A 34 6.74 -0.85 -12.35
N PRO A 35 6.32 -0.06 -13.36
CA PRO A 35 6.80 -0.23 -14.73
C PRO A 35 8.32 -0.16 -14.82
N THR A 36 8.93 -1.02 -15.65
CA THR A 36 10.40 -1.10 -15.73
C THR A 36 11.05 0.21 -16.18
N GLU A 37 10.34 0.98 -17.02
CA GLU A 37 10.74 2.30 -17.50
C GLU A 37 10.95 3.28 -16.35
N ALA A 38 10.09 3.23 -15.32
CA ALA A 38 10.16 4.10 -14.15
C ALA A 38 11.29 3.70 -13.19
N ALA A 39 11.68 2.42 -13.19
CA ALA A 39 12.77 1.88 -12.38
C ALA A 39 14.16 2.12 -13.01
N ARG A 40 14.23 2.31 -14.33
CA ARG A 40 15.51 2.53 -15.02
C ARG A 40 16.12 3.90 -14.64
N PRO A 41 17.45 3.99 -14.50
CA PRO A 41 18.10 5.28 -14.32
C PRO A 41 17.93 6.15 -15.57
N CYS A 42 17.75 7.45 -15.36
CA CYS A 42 17.65 8.38 -16.48
C CYS A 42 19.01 8.57 -17.15
N SER A 43 19.02 8.60 -18.48
CA SER A 43 20.20 8.96 -19.23
C SER A 43 20.50 10.45 -19.04
N LEU A 44 21.78 10.78 -18.90
CA LEU A 44 22.23 12.16 -18.77
C LEU A 44 23.47 12.34 -19.64
N TYR A 45 23.36 13.23 -20.62
CA TYR A 45 24.47 13.57 -21.49
C TYR A 45 25.54 14.29 -20.71
N VAL A 46 26.77 13.78 -20.80
CA VAL A 46 27.96 14.36 -20.18
C VAL A 46 28.80 14.99 -21.28
N LEU A 47 29.19 16.24 -21.08
CA LEU A 47 30.06 16.93 -22.02
C LEU A 47 31.49 16.38 -21.92
N PRO A 48 32.26 16.41 -23.03
CA PRO A 48 33.68 16.11 -22.97
C PRO A 48 34.42 17.17 -22.15
N GLU A 49 35.59 16.80 -21.60
CA GLU A 49 36.39 17.66 -20.71
C GLU A 49 36.74 19.03 -21.30
N THR A 50 37.00 19.09 -22.61
CA THR A 50 37.27 20.33 -23.35
C THR A 50 36.24 20.50 -24.47
N PRO A 51 35.03 21.00 -24.17
CA PRO A 51 33.95 21.05 -25.15
C PRO A 51 34.16 22.20 -26.14
N THR A 52 33.95 21.91 -27.42
CA THR A 52 33.83 22.94 -28.46
C THR A 52 32.45 23.61 -28.37
N ARG A 53 32.28 24.75 -29.04
CA ARG A 53 30.96 25.39 -29.16
C ARG A 53 29.91 24.47 -29.78
N SER A 54 30.27 23.70 -30.80
CA SER A 54 29.36 22.73 -31.40
C SER A 54 28.97 21.60 -30.43
N ALA A 55 29.91 21.14 -29.60
CA ALA A 55 29.62 20.12 -28.58
C ALA A 55 28.62 20.63 -27.52
N LEU A 56 28.67 21.92 -27.18
CA LEU A 56 27.69 22.54 -26.26
C LEU A 56 26.28 22.53 -26.83
N GLU A 57 26.11 22.93 -28.09
CA GLU A 57 24.80 22.95 -28.75
C GLU A 57 24.20 21.55 -28.88
N ILE A 58 25.02 20.58 -29.30
CA ILE A 58 24.61 19.16 -29.38
C ILE A 58 24.23 18.65 -27.98
N GLY A 59 25.06 18.92 -26.97
CA GLY A 59 24.81 18.50 -25.60
C GLY A 59 23.53 19.12 -25.02
N TYR A 60 23.26 20.39 -25.31
CA TYR A 60 22.04 21.07 -24.90
C TYR A 60 20.79 20.40 -25.50
N ALA A 61 20.76 20.21 -26.82
CA ALA A 61 19.64 19.56 -27.49
C ALA A 61 19.45 18.11 -27.02
N THR A 62 20.53 17.35 -26.89
CA THR A 62 20.50 15.95 -26.43
C THR A 62 19.99 15.85 -25.00
N ARG A 63 20.47 16.70 -24.10
CA ARG A 63 20.04 16.71 -22.70
C ARG A 63 18.58 17.12 -22.57
N GLY A 64 18.11 18.08 -23.36
CA GLY A 64 16.69 18.45 -23.42
C GLY A 64 15.80 17.25 -23.73
N ALA A 65 16.15 16.48 -24.77
CA ALA A 65 15.40 15.27 -25.13
C ALA A 65 15.43 14.21 -24.02
N GLN A 66 16.59 13.99 -23.39
CA GLN A 66 16.72 13.04 -22.28
C GLN A 66 15.91 13.44 -21.05
N LEU A 67 15.83 14.74 -20.73
CA LEU A 67 15.02 15.23 -19.60
C LEU A 67 13.53 14.99 -19.84
N VAL A 68 13.02 15.26 -21.04
CA VAL A 68 11.62 15.00 -21.39
C VAL A 68 11.29 13.51 -21.29
N ALA A 69 12.17 12.65 -21.80
CA ALA A 69 11.98 11.20 -21.70
C ALA A 69 12.03 10.71 -20.24
N CYS A 70 12.96 11.24 -19.43
CA CYS A 70 13.06 10.93 -18.01
C CYS A 70 11.81 11.37 -17.25
N ASP A 71 11.29 12.57 -17.51
CA ASP A 71 10.06 13.06 -16.87
C ASP A 71 8.87 12.15 -17.17
N ALA A 72 8.68 11.76 -18.42
CA ALA A 72 7.64 10.80 -18.80
C ALA A 72 7.78 9.47 -18.04
N ALA A 73 9.01 8.95 -17.90
CA ALA A 73 9.26 7.73 -17.12
C ALA A 73 9.00 7.93 -15.62
N ARG A 74 9.30 9.11 -15.06
CA ARG A 74 9.02 9.43 -13.64
C ARG A 74 7.54 9.57 -13.36
N ASN A 75 6.78 10.11 -14.32
CA ASN A 75 5.33 10.19 -14.21
C ASN A 75 4.67 8.80 -14.08
N LEU A 76 5.26 7.74 -14.65
CA LEU A 76 4.78 6.38 -14.43
C LEU A 76 4.89 5.96 -12.96
N ALA A 77 5.98 6.31 -12.26
CA ALA A 77 6.11 6.00 -10.83
C ALA A 77 5.06 6.74 -9.99
N VAL A 78 4.80 8.02 -10.31
CA VAL A 78 3.77 8.82 -9.64
C VAL A 78 2.39 8.19 -9.85
N GLN A 79 2.05 7.84 -11.09
CA GLN A 79 0.78 7.20 -11.42
C GLN A 79 0.61 5.85 -10.73
N THR A 80 1.67 5.03 -10.68
CA THR A 80 1.64 3.76 -9.95
C THR A 80 1.37 4.00 -8.46
N HIS A 81 2.06 4.95 -7.85
CA HIS A 81 1.86 5.30 -6.44
C HIS A 81 0.44 5.82 -6.17
N GLU A 82 -0.08 6.72 -7.00
CA GLU A 82 -1.47 7.19 -6.90
C GLU A 82 -2.48 6.04 -7.04
N ALA A 83 -2.22 5.10 -7.94
CA ALA A 83 -3.06 3.91 -8.10
C ALA A 83 -3.01 2.99 -6.87
N GLU A 84 -1.85 2.82 -6.23
CA GLU A 84 -1.71 2.08 -4.98
C GLU A 84 -2.53 2.74 -3.86
N HIS A 85 -2.38 4.05 -3.66
CA HIS A 85 -3.17 4.80 -2.67
C HIS A 85 -4.67 4.70 -2.92
N ALA A 86 -5.09 4.80 -4.19
CA ALA A 86 -6.49 4.64 -4.54
C ALA A 86 -7.02 3.23 -4.22
N LEU A 87 -6.19 2.17 -4.29
CA LEU A 87 -6.57 0.83 -3.84
C LEU A 87 -6.65 0.75 -2.32
N GLU A 88 -5.69 1.35 -1.61
CA GLU A 88 -5.69 1.42 -0.15
C GLU A 88 -6.95 2.09 0.39
N ASP A 89 -7.33 3.24 -0.16
CA ASP A 89 -8.53 3.99 0.23
C ASP A 89 -9.82 3.18 0.01
N ARG A 90 -9.92 2.49 -1.14
CA ARG A 90 -11.06 1.61 -1.43
C ARG A 90 -11.16 0.48 -0.42
N LEU A 91 -10.03 -0.11 -0.03
CA LEU A 91 -9.96 -1.20 0.95
C LEU A 91 -10.21 -0.72 2.38
N ALA A 92 -9.78 0.50 2.73
CA ALA A 92 -10.01 1.11 4.02
C ALA A 92 -11.48 1.54 4.23
N SER A 93 -12.24 1.74 3.15
CA SER A 93 -13.62 2.23 3.21
C SER A 93 -14.54 1.32 4.06
N PRO A 94 -15.36 1.91 4.96
CA PRO A 94 -16.20 1.17 5.92
C PRO A 94 -17.32 0.35 5.26
N ALA A 95 -17.66 0.62 4.00
CA ALA A 95 -18.64 -0.16 3.24
C ALA A 95 -18.23 -1.65 3.10
N ARG A 96 -16.92 -1.94 3.03
CA ARG A 96 -16.40 -3.31 2.98
C ARG A 96 -16.46 -4.03 4.33
N ARG A 97 -16.34 -3.30 5.44
CA ARG A 97 -16.47 -3.87 6.80
C ARG A 97 -17.89 -4.35 7.11
N ARG A 98 -18.92 -3.75 6.49
CA ARG A 98 -20.31 -4.24 6.62
C ARG A 98 -20.55 -5.56 5.90
N PHE A 99 -19.83 -5.87 4.83
CA PHE A 99 -20.02 -7.13 4.09
C PHE A 99 -19.47 -8.35 4.88
N PHE A 100 -18.41 -8.17 5.66
CA PHE A 100 -17.91 -9.21 6.58
C PHE A 100 -18.62 -9.21 7.95
N GLY A 101 -19.55 -8.26 8.17
CA GLY A 101 -20.31 -8.08 9.40
C GLY A 101 -21.82 -8.32 9.26
N LEU A 102 -22.31 -8.80 8.11
CA LEU A 102 -23.69 -9.24 7.95
C LEU A 102 -23.88 -10.68 8.48
N LEU A 103 -23.50 -10.90 9.74
CA LEU A 103 -24.29 -11.82 10.55
C LEU A 103 -25.56 -11.04 10.90
N PRO A 104 -26.77 -11.56 10.60
CA PRO A 104 -28.00 -10.82 10.86
C PRO A 104 -28.07 -10.45 12.35
N PRO A 105 -28.69 -9.30 12.71
CA PRO A 105 -28.99 -9.05 14.12
C PRO A 105 -29.80 -10.23 14.63
N ALA A 106 -29.30 -10.90 15.68
CA ALA A 106 -30.07 -11.91 16.38
C ALA A 106 -31.32 -11.21 16.93
N ASN A 107 -32.45 -11.42 16.28
CA ASN A 107 -33.76 -11.11 16.84
C ASN A 107 -33.91 -11.95 18.11
N GLY A 108 -33.75 -11.30 19.26
CA GLY A 108 -33.99 -11.85 20.59
C GLY A 108 -35.11 -11.07 21.25
N ALA A 109 -36.30 -11.65 21.19
CA ALA A 109 -37.52 -11.31 21.91
C ALA A 109 -37.35 -10.57 23.25
N ARG A 110 -38.07 -9.47 23.46
CA ARG A 110 -39.40 -9.47 24.09
C ARG A 110 -39.99 -8.05 24.09
#